data_AF-A0A852HGF4-F1
#
_entry.id   AF-A0A852HGF4-F1
#
_cell.length_a   1.000
_cell.length_b   1.000
_cell.length_c   1.000
_cell.angle_alpha   90.00
_cell.angle_beta   90.00
_cell.angle_gamma   90.00
#
_symmetry.space_group_name_H-M   'P 1'
#
loop_
_entity.id
_entity.type
_entity.pdbx_description
1 polymer ?
#
loop_
_entity_poly.entity_id
_entity_poly.type
_entity_poly.pdbx_seq_one_letter_code
_entity_poly.pdbx_strand_id
1 'polypeptide(L)'
;QCDLQGLWRNELGSNMTILATNRPGTFSGSYHTAVAATNKQILVSPLQGVQQHASGKRHPTFGFTVQWQFSDSTTAFVGQCFLDHRGKETLETMWLLREEVLSHKDTWKATR
;
A
#
# COMPACT_ATOMS: atom_id res chain seq x y z
N GLN A 1 -10.19 -10.02 13.46
CA GLN A 1 -10.33 -10.96 12.33
C GLN A 1 -9.78 -10.15 11.20
N CYS A 2 -8.54 -10.39 10.74
CA CYS A 2 -7.94 -9.37 9.89
C CYS A 2 -8.57 -9.32 8.49
N ASP A 3 -9.49 -8.37 8.35
CA ASP A 3 -10.07 -7.92 7.10
C ASP A 3 -9.33 -6.66 6.66
N LEU A 4 -8.74 -6.67 5.47
CA LEU A 4 -8.07 -5.48 4.95
C LEU A 4 -9.07 -4.41 4.53
N GLN A 5 -10.33 -4.77 4.27
CA GLN A 5 -11.35 -3.82 3.87
C GLN A 5 -11.58 -2.76 4.97
N GLY A 6 -11.48 -1.50 4.59
CA GLY A 6 -11.70 -0.39 5.52
C GLY A 6 -10.78 0.80 5.30
N LEU A 7 -10.78 1.70 6.29
CA LEU A 7 -9.91 2.86 6.33
C LEU A 7 -8.73 2.60 7.27
N TRP A 8 -7.54 2.88 6.77
CA TRP A 8 -6.28 2.74 7.47
C TRP A 8 -5.53 4.07 7.49
N ARG A 9 -4.77 4.29 8.55
CA ARG A 9 -3.89 5.44 8.68
C ARG A 9 -2.53 5.00 9.21
N ASN A 10 -1.46 5.51 8.62
CA ASN A 10 -0.10 5.24 9.09
C ASN A 10 0.43 6.36 10.01
N GLU A 11 1.61 6.14 10.56
CA GLU A 11 2.33 7.05 11.46
C GLU A 11 2.75 8.37 10.81
N LEU A 12 2.89 8.41 9.48
CA LEU A 12 3.16 9.63 8.71
C LEU A 12 1.90 10.47 8.47
N GLY A 13 0.72 9.95 8.82
CA GLY A 13 -0.56 10.62 8.61
C GLY A 13 -1.22 10.35 7.26
N SER A 14 -0.65 9.47 6.44
CA SER A 14 -1.25 9.01 5.18
C SER A 14 -2.49 8.16 5.45
N ASN A 15 -3.53 8.33 4.65
CA ASN A 15 -4.77 7.57 4.73
C ASN A 15 -4.90 6.64 3.53
N MET A 16 -5.46 5.45 3.78
CA MET A 16 -5.69 4.44 2.76
C MET A 16 -7.09 3.87 2.93
N THR A 17 -7.82 3.71 1.84
CA THR A 17 -9.10 3.01 1.82
C THR A 17 -8.97 1.77 0.96
N ILE A 18 -9.23 0.60 1.52
CA ILE A 18 -9.29 -0.67 0.79
C ILE A 18 -10.76 -1.07 0.61
N LEU A 19 -11.15 -1.29 -0.64
CA LEU A 19 -12.47 -1.76 -1.02
C LEU A 19 -12.56 -3.28 -0.86
N ALA A 20 -13.79 -3.82 -0.91
CA ALA A 20 -14.04 -5.24 -0.72
C ALA A 20 -13.17 -6.13 -1.63
N THR A 21 -12.61 -7.19 -1.05
CA THR A 21 -11.80 -8.17 -1.77
C THR A 21 -12.68 -9.05 -2.67
N ASN A 22 -12.28 -9.22 -3.92
CA ASN A 22 -12.92 -10.15 -4.86
C ASN A 22 -12.44 -11.60 -4.64
N ARG A 23 -13.09 -12.57 -5.31
CA ARG A 23 -12.91 -14.02 -5.07
C ARG A 23 -11.55 -14.68 -5.40
N PRO A 24 -10.46 -13.97 -5.76
CA PRO A 24 -9.09 -14.49 -5.61
C PRO A 24 -8.24 -13.74 -4.56
N GLY A 25 -8.85 -12.98 -3.65
CA GLY A 25 -8.12 -12.14 -2.68
C GLY A 25 -7.57 -10.85 -3.28
N THR A 26 -7.94 -10.52 -4.52
CA THR A 26 -7.63 -9.23 -5.15
C THR A 26 -8.45 -8.12 -4.53
N PHE A 27 -7.85 -6.95 -4.36
CA PHE A 27 -8.54 -5.76 -3.88
C PHE A 27 -8.07 -4.51 -4.64
N SER A 28 -8.91 -3.49 -4.61
CA SER A 28 -8.61 -2.14 -5.07
C SER A 28 -8.88 -1.14 -3.97
N GLY A 29 -8.43 0.09 -4.16
CA GLY A 29 -8.61 1.13 -3.16
C GLY A 29 -8.07 2.48 -3.59
N SER A 30 -7.92 3.36 -2.61
CA SER A 30 -7.28 4.65 -2.77
C SER A 30 -6.26 4.90 -1.66
N TYR A 31 -5.22 5.65 -2.01
CA TYR A 31 -4.16 6.07 -1.11
C TYR A 31 -4.03 7.59 -1.18
N HIS A 32 -4.06 8.24 -0.02
CA HIS A 32 -3.84 9.67 0.15
C HIS A 32 -2.64 9.88 1.07
N THR A 33 -1.47 10.10 0.48
CA THR A 33 -0.24 10.30 1.23
C THR A 33 -0.23 11.66 1.93
N ALA A 34 0.37 11.75 3.12
CA ALA A 34 0.62 13.03 3.79
C ALA A 34 1.96 13.66 3.38
N VAL A 35 2.83 12.90 2.72
CA VAL A 35 4.19 13.30 2.35
C VAL A 35 4.49 12.95 0.90
N ALA A 36 5.33 13.75 0.25
CA ALA A 36 5.78 13.51 -1.12
C ALA A 36 7.23 13.99 -1.30
N ALA A 37 7.99 13.31 -2.17
CA ALA A 37 9.33 13.72 -2.58
C ALA A 37 9.33 14.73 -3.75
N THR A 38 8.15 15.21 -4.15
CA THR A 38 7.94 16.16 -5.24
C THR A 38 7.21 17.40 -4.71
N ASN A 39 7.38 18.53 -5.40
CA ASN A 39 6.67 19.78 -5.10
C ASN A 39 5.28 19.84 -5.77
N LYS A 40 4.85 18.79 -6.48
CA LYS A 40 3.52 18.70 -7.07
C LYS A 40 2.47 18.56 -5.96
N GLN A 41 1.28 19.12 -6.18
CA GLN A 41 0.15 18.97 -5.26
C GLN A 41 -0.21 17.49 -5.10
N ILE A 42 -0.29 17.02 -3.86
CA ILE A 42 -0.69 15.64 -3.56
C ILE A 42 -2.13 15.42 -4.00
N LEU A 43 -2.37 14.32 -4.71
CA LEU A 43 -3.67 13.86 -5.14
C LEU A 43 -3.94 12.45 -4.63
N VAL A 44 -5.20 12.15 -4.34
CA VAL A 44 -5.65 10.79 -4.04
C VAL A 44 -5.32 9.90 -5.23
N SER A 45 -4.66 8.78 -4.96
CA SER A 45 -4.10 7.89 -5.98
C SER A 45 -4.68 6.48 -5.85
N PRO A 46 -5.02 5.80 -6.95
CA PRO A 46 -5.56 4.45 -6.90
C PRO A 46 -4.50 3.45 -6.43
N LEU A 47 -4.96 2.41 -5.73
CA LEU A 47 -4.14 1.24 -5.39
C LEU A 47 -4.81 -0.06 -5.86
N GLN A 48 -3.98 -1.07 -6.13
CA GLN A 48 -4.44 -2.42 -6.45
C GLN A 48 -3.52 -3.46 -5.79
N GLY A 49 -4.09 -4.52 -5.24
CA GLY A 49 -3.33 -5.52 -4.50
C GLY A 49 -3.95 -6.89 -4.44
N VAL A 50 -3.25 -7.78 -3.75
CA VAL A 50 -3.66 -9.15 -3.46
C VAL A 50 -3.34 -9.49 -2.01
N GLN A 51 -4.25 -10.21 -1.38
CA GLN A 51 -4.08 -10.83 -0.08
C GLN A 51 -4.05 -12.35 -0.24
N GLN A 52 -3.13 -13.01 0.46
CA GLN A 52 -3.11 -14.47 0.52
C GLN A 52 -4.39 -15.00 1.18
N HIS A 53 -4.94 -16.10 0.66
CA HIS A 53 -6.17 -16.69 1.21
C HIS A 53 -6.06 -16.95 2.71
N ALA A 54 -7.10 -16.56 3.45
CA ALA A 54 -7.19 -16.76 4.89
C ALA A 54 -7.46 -18.22 5.30
N SER A 55 -7.53 -19.18 4.36
CA SER A 55 -7.84 -20.59 4.65
C SER A 55 -6.83 -21.18 5.64
N GLY A 56 -7.19 -21.22 6.91
CA GLY A 56 -6.37 -21.70 8.01
C GLY A 56 -5.36 -20.71 8.60
N LYS A 57 -5.25 -19.47 8.08
CA LYS A 57 -4.25 -18.48 8.53
C LYS A 57 -4.94 -17.30 9.24
N ARG A 58 -4.57 -17.05 10.50
CA ARG A 58 -5.06 -15.90 11.30
C ARG A 58 -4.56 -14.54 10.80
N HIS A 59 -3.42 -14.52 10.09
CA HIS A 59 -2.69 -13.30 9.71
C HIS A 59 -2.12 -13.46 8.28
N PRO A 60 -2.94 -13.37 7.22
CA PRO A 60 -2.44 -13.48 5.85
C PRO A 60 -1.53 -12.29 5.48
N THR A 61 -0.53 -12.58 4.64
CA THR A 61 0.28 -11.54 4.00
C THR A 61 -0.44 -10.95 2.81
N PHE A 62 -0.10 -9.72 2.46
CA PHE A 62 -0.65 -9.01 1.32
C PHE A 62 0.40 -8.13 0.67
N GLY A 63 0.11 -7.69 -0.55
CA GLY A 63 0.86 -6.64 -1.21
C GLY A 63 -0.04 -5.83 -2.13
N PHE A 64 0.30 -4.56 -2.32
CA PHE A 64 -0.41 -3.67 -3.23
C PHE A 64 0.54 -2.66 -3.87
N THR A 65 0.16 -2.15 -5.02
CA THR A 65 0.84 -1.05 -5.71
C THR A 65 -0.03 0.20 -5.66
N VAL A 66 0.61 1.36 -5.54
CA VAL A 66 -0.02 2.68 -5.63
C VAL A 66 0.49 3.36 -6.90
N GLN A 67 -0.45 3.73 -7.78
CA GLN A 67 -0.16 4.49 -8.99
C GLN A 67 -0.41 5.98 -8.71
N TRP A 68 0.66 6.72 -8.45
CA TRP A 68 0.56 8.13 -8.04
C TRP A 68 -0.03 9.01 -9.14
N GLN A 69 -1.14 9.71 -8.86
CA GLN A 69 -1.80 10.60 -9.82
C GLN A 69 -1.09 11.96 -10.00
N PHE A 70 -0.09 12.23 -9.16
CA PHE A 70 0.63 13.50 -9.13
C PHE A 70 2.14 13.33 -9.35
N SER A 71 2.62 12.14 -9.72
CA SER A 71 4.04 11.90 -10.03
C SER A 71 4.20 10.70 -10.95
N ASP A 72 5.31 10.63 -11.66
CA ASP A 72 5.63 9.51 -12.56
C ASP A 72 6.25 8.30 -11.82
N SER A 73 6.14 8.31 -10.48
CA SER A 73 6.65 7.23 -9.61
C SER A 73 5.58 6.17 -9.32
N THR A 74 5.99 5.04 -8.78
CA THR A 74 5.10 3.97 -8.27
C THR A 74 5.61 3.48 -6.93
N THR A 75 4.72 3.19 -5.99
CA THR A 75 5.10 2.56 -4.72
C THR A 75 4.48 1.18 -4.60
N ALA A 76 5.27 0.18 -4.24
CA ALA A 76 4.78 -1.14 -3.85
C ALA A 76 4.89 -1.29 -2.32
N PHE A 77 3.82 -1.76 -1.69
CA PHE A 77 3.78 -2.15 -0.29
C PHE A 77 3.63 -3.67 -0.18
N VAL A 78 4.31 -4.26 0.79
CA VAL A 78 4.14 -5.66 1.19
C VAL A 78 4.07 -5.73 2.71
N GLY A 79 3.18 -6.55 3.24
CA GLY A 79 2.99 -6.60 4.67
C GLY A 79 2.15 -7.76 5.18
N GLN A 80 1.89 -7.70 6.47
CA GLN A 80 1.07 -8.66 7.19
C GLN A 80 0.21 -7.91 8.20
N CYS A 81 -1.01 -8.41 8.38
CA CYS A 81 -1.92 -7.84 9.34
C CYS A 81 -1.94 -8.64 10.64
N PHE A 82 -1.81 -7.92 11.76
CA PHE A 82 -1.81 -8.47 13.11
C PHE A 82 -3.01 -7.99 13.90
N LEU A 83 -3.47 -8.84 14.82
CA LEU A 83 -4.51 -8.53 15.79
C LEU A 83 -3.88 -8.69 17.17
N ASP A 84 -3.90 -7.65 18.00
CA ASP A 84 -3.37 -7.73 19.34
C ASP A 84 -4.37 -8.36 20.35
N HIS A 85 -3.93 -8.53 21.59
CA HIS A 85 -4.75 -9.09 22.68
C HIS A 85 -5.96 -8.21 23.06
N ARG A 86 -6.01 -6.95 22.61
CA ARG A 86 -7.11 -6.00 22.83
C ARG A 86 -8.03 -5.90 21.62
N GLY A 87 -7.76 -6.66 20.56
CA GLY A 87 -8.51 -6.63 19.31
C GLY A 87 -8.16 -5.47 18.39
N LYS A 88 -7.05 -4.74 18.63
CA LYS A 88 -6.58 -3.71 17.72
C LYS A 88 -5.89 -4.36 16.52
N GLU A 89 -6.30 -3.96 15.33
CA GLU A 89 -5.70 -4.41 14.07
C GLU A 89 -4.57 -3.47 13.66
N THR A 90 -3.46 -4.03 13.18
CA THR A 90 -2.29 -3.29 12.70
C THR A 90 -1.77 -3.91 11.42
N LEU A 91 -1.47 -3.08 10.42
CA LEU A 91 -0.79 -3.48 9.20
C LEU A 91 0.70 -3.18 9.35
N GLU A 92 1.51 -4.22 9.48
CA GLU A 92 2.97 -4.08 9.46
C GLU A 92 3.42 -4.21 8.01
N THR A 93 4.01 -3.15 7.46
CA THR A 93 4.33 -3.07 6.03
C THR A 93 5.75 -2.55 5.79
N MET A 94 6.34 -3.00 4.70
CA MET A 94 7.49 -2.37 4.06
C MET A 94 7.06 -1.85 2.70
N TRP A 95 7.80 -0.87 2.18
CA TRP A 95 7.52 -0.30 0.87
C TRP A 95 8.80 -0.05 0.08
N LEU A 96 8.63 -0.01 -1.24
CA LEU A 96 9.63 0.47 -2.18
C LEU A 96 8.99 1.54 -3.07
N LEU A 97 9.59 2.72 -3.12
CA LEU A 97 9.20 3.78 -4.05
C LEU A 97 10.13 3.74 -5.25
N ARG A 98 9.56 3.58 -6.44
CA ARG A 98 10.29 3.59 -7.71
C ARG A 98 10.03 4.88 -8.47
N GLU A 99 11.07 5.67 -8.69
CA GLU A 99 11.04 6.84 -9.57
C GLU A 99 11.21 6.43 -11.05
N GLU A 100 10.55 7.17 -11.94
CA GLU A 100 10.90 7.16 -13.36
C GLU A 100 12.30 7.78 -13.54
N VAL A 101 13.11 7.17 -14.40
CA VAL A 101 14.41 7.71 -14.79
C VAL A 101 14.58 7.70 -16.30
N LEU A 102 15.28 8.72 -16.82
CA LEU A 102 15.48 8.91 -18.26
C LEU A 102 16.32 7.82 -18.92
N SER A 103 17.15 7.11 -18.15
CA SER A 103 18.06 6.09 -18.69
C SER A 103 18.29 4.92 -17.74
N HIS A 104 18.64 3.76 -18.31
CA HIS A 104 19.00 2.58 -17.51
C HIS A 104 20.18 2.83 -16.56
N LYS A 105 21.10 3.74 -16.92
CA LYS A 105 22.27 4.09 -16.10
C LYS A 105 21.89 4.78 -14.79
N ASP A 106 20.69 5.34 -14.70
CA ASP A 106 20.18 6.04 -13.51
C ASP A 106 19.38 5.12 -12.58
N THR A 107 19.23 3.84 -12.92
CA THR A 107 18.38 2.90 -12.16
C THR A 107 18.84 2.65 -10.73
N TRP A 108 20.13 2.81 -10.45
CA TRP A 108 20.75 2.58 -9.14
C TRP A 108 20.24 3.52 -8.05
N LYS A 109 19.80 4.73 -8.41
CA LYS A 109 19.30 5.76 -7.48
C LYS A 109 17.77 5.87 -7.45
N ALA A 110 17.08 5.07 -8.26
CA ALA A 110 15.66 5.27 -8.52
C ALA A 110 14.73 4.51 -7.56
N THR A 111 15.28 3.77 -6.59
CA THR A 111 14.49 3.06 -5.57
C THR A 111 14.84 3.58 -4.19
N ARG A 112 13.82 3.97 -3.42
CA ARG A 112 13.90 4.25 -1.98
C ARG A 112 13.17 3.16 -1.21
#